data_AF-W2TCG4-F1
#
_entry.id   AF-W2TCG4-F1
#
_cell.length_a   1.000
_cell.length_b   1.000
_cell.length_c   1.000
_cell.angle_alpha   90.00
_cell.angle_beta   90.00
_cell.angle_gamma   90.00
#
_symmetry.space_group_name_H-M   'P 1'
#
loop_
_entity.id
_entity.type
_entity.pdbx_description
1 polymer ?
#
loop_
_entity_poly.entity_id
_entity_poly.type
_entity_poly.pdbx_seq_one_letter_code
_entity_poly.pdbx_strand_id
1 'polypeptide(L)'
;MATPGTTTSSTCSDSASSDSGPTTNANSQNAIPSTPKKRRSSIKKDFRQTVFENIHYLGCSKIDDPSNEAEMLRLMRFLDEQRTSATVTVSLAVPHSARGIVMLRDSSGGELTSFPVQRIRFCVRGRLDSAQKHCFSISFTHYGTDGEQTHQCHVFRSAQPDTAGRALYCFSQAFSNSGPISVDGNEKRMEFKFEAYLEIRENEGSHSSPHWVLCPQQSNTLKLRRDRPKRLIVQLKQVSGPPLTVTKCFGMLLAAGRNLRHSDMQLLELESMGPGANPSVYVINAIWDPRVHIFDVLNTETPRDSRVFLTVAADVIIAEAGEPIRFRIEAKARVFHRDERFYKLPRVAVREGYSLTLEVCFHQAMDELLFLSTNVRQTFHLEVRRDP
;
A
#
# COMPACT_ATOMS: atom_id res chain seq x y z
N MET A 1 26.42 16.09 57.85
CA MET A 1 26.47 14.60 57.81
C MET A 1 26.58 14.22 56.34
N ALA A 2 27.79 14.20 55.79
CA ALA A 2 28.74 13.09 55.78
C ALA A 2 28.48 12.14 54.57
N THR A 3 29.41 12.28 53.64
CA THR A 3 29.66 11.61 52.35
C THR A 3 30.21 10.17 52.54
N PRO A 4 30.44 9.40 51.44
CA PRO A 4 30.20 7.95 51.38
C PRO A 4 31.45 7.08 51.64
N GLY A 5 31.22 5.79 51.87
CA GLY A 5 32.27 4.78 52.08
C GLY A 5 32.24 3.67 51.02
N THR A 6 33.29 3.65 50.21
CA THR A 6 33.80 2.54 49.38
C THR A 6 34.52 1.53 50.27
N THR A 7 34.46 0.23 49.98
CA THR A 7 35.61 -0.67 50.29
C THR A 7 35.69 -1.84 49.31
N THR A 8 36.91 -2.03 48.83
CA THR A 8 37.42 -3.05 47.91
C THR A 8 38.15 -4.17 48.67
N SER A 9 38.09 -5.39 48.12
CA SER A 9 39.14 -6.42 47.97
C SER A 9 40.00 -6.88 49.16
N SER A 10 40.21 -8.22 49.28
CA SER A 10 41.55 -8.85 49.24
C SER A 10 41.55 -10.39 49.44
N THR A 11 42.26 -11.12 48.53
CA THR A 11 43.21 -12.26 48.75
C THR A 11 42.74 -13.58 49.44
N CYS A 12 43.22 -14.81 49.19
CA CYS A 12 44.50 -15.34 48.68
C CYS A 12 44.41 -16.90 48.47
N SER A 13 45.22 -17.47 47.55
CA SER A 13 45.96 -18.79 47.55
C SER A 13 45.26 -20.12 47.94
N ASP A 14 45.55 -21.35 47.46
CA ASP A 14 46.72 -21.97 46.81
C ASP A 14 46.40 -23.43 46.34
N SER A 15 47.39 -24.11 45.73
CA SER A 15 47.59 -25.58 45.48
C SER A 15 47.11 -26.17 44.12
N ALA A 16 48.04 -26.47 43.17
CA ALA A 16 48.86 -27.69 42.96
C ALA A 16 48.02 -28.91 42.52
N SER A 17 48.28 -29.69 41.47
CA SER A 17 49.55 -30.29 41.00
C SER A 17 49.44 -30.87 39.57
N SER A 18 50.61 -31.09 38.97
CA SER A 18 50.99 -31.65 37.67
C SER A 18 50.63 -33.12 37.38
N ASP A 19 50.46 -33.48 36.10
CA ASP A 19 51.13 -34.65 35.49
C ASP A 19 51.23 -34.56 33.94
N SER A 20 52.00 -35.45 33.34
CA SER A 20 52.96 -35.27 32.24
C SER A 20 52.54 -35.87 30.87
N GLY A 21 53.30 -35.54 29.80
CA GLY A 21 53.04 -35.75 28.35
C GLY A 21 53.16 -37.19 27.80
N PRO A 22 53.62 -37.47 26.55
CA PRO A 22 54.14 -36.59 25.48
C PRO A 22 53.58 -36.86 24.04
N THR A 23 54.07 -36.06 23.09
CA THR A 23 53.93 -36.10 21.61
C THR A 23 54.57 -37.30 20.90
N THR A 24 54.02 -37.76 19.76
CA THR A 24 54.75 -38.10 18.50
C THR A 24 53.85 -38.29 17.25
N ASN A 25 54.28 -37.66 16.15
CA ASN A 25 54.37 -38.04 14.72
C ASN A 25 53.19 -38.55 13.85
N ALA A 26 52.80 -37.67 12.90
CA ALA A 26 52.86 -37.74 11.42
C ALA A 26 52.25 -38.90 10.57
N ASN A 27 51.57 -38.45 9.50
CA ASN A 27 51.14 -39.08 8.23
C ASN A 27 50.01 -40.13 8.31
N SER A 28 48.87 -39.97 7.62
CA SER A 28 48.79 -39.90 6.16
C SER A 28 47.46 -39.33 5.66
N GLN A 29 47.53 -38.76 4.45
CA GLN A 29 46.48 -38.13 3.67
C GLN A 29 45.27 -39.04 3.40
N ASN A 30 44.06 -38.49 3.52
CA ASN A 30 42.95 -38.83 2.64
C ASN A 30 42.00 -37.62 2.53
N ALA A 31 41.97 -37.03 1.33
CA ALA A 31 41.13 -35.92 0.96
C ALA A 31 39.69 -36.40 0.70
N ILE A 32 38.71 -35.78 1.36
CA ILE A 32 37.30 -35.80 0.94
C ILE A 32 36.79 -34.34 1.01
N PRO A 33 36.12 -33.81 -0.03
CA PRO A 33 35.78 -32.39 -0.11
C PRO A 33 34.69 -32.02 0.90
N SER A 34 34.94 -31.00 1.73
CA SER A 34 33.95 -30.42 2.63
C SER A 34 32.84 -29.75 1.83
N THR A 35 31.66 -30.38 1.78
CA THR A 35 30.43 -29.74 1.32
C THR A 35 29.98 -28.71 2.37
N PRO A 36 29.56 -27.49 1.95
CA PRO A 36 29.12 -26.47 2.89
C PRO A 36 27.79 -26.88 3.52
N LYS A 37 27.77 -26.96 4.85
CA LYS A 37 26.57 -27.21 5.66
C LYS A 37 25.48 -26.20 5.28
N LYS A 38 24.48 -26.67 4.53
CA LYS A 38 23.22 -25.95 4.28
C LYS A 38 22.61 -25.58 5.62
N ARG A 39 22.62 -24.27 5.93
CA ARG A 39 21.80 -23.69 6.99
C ARG A 39 20.36 -24.04 6.65
N ARG A 40 19.76 -24.99 7.39
CA ARG A 40 18.31 -25.19 7.41
C ARG A 40 17.70 -23.85 7.80
N SER A 41 17.14 -23.12 6.84
CA SER A 41 16.23 -22.02 7.13
C SER A 41 15.02 -22.64 7.82
N SER A 42 14.96 -22.50 9.14
CA SER A 42 13.72 -22.75 9.87
C SER A 42 12.68 -21.77 9.33
N ILE A 43 11.80 -22.27 8.46
CA ILE A 43 10.59 -21.56 8.05
C ILE A 43 9.87 -21.17 9.34
N LYS A 44 9.86 -19.88 9.67
CA LYS A 44 9.00 -19.35 10.73
C LYS A 44 7.58 -19.68 10.28
N LYS A 45 6.93 -20.68 10.88
CA LYS A 45 5.49 -20.88 10.70
C LYS A 45 4.82 -19.62 11.20
N ASP A 46 4.22 -18.85 10.29
CA ASP A 46 3.46 -17.66 10.64
C ASP A 46 2.16 -18.16 11.30
N PHE A 47 2.15 -18.27 12.63
CA PHE A 47 1.02 -18.81 13.42
C PHE A 47 -0.24 -17.93 13.37
N ARG A 48 -0.29 -16.92 12.49
CA ARG A 48 -1.35 -15.89 12.42
C ARG A 48 -2.35 -16.13 11.29
N GLN A 49 -2.19 -17.21 10.53
CA GLN A 49 -3.09 -17.59 9.44
C GLN A 49 -3.21 -19.12 9.31
N THR A 50 -4.37 -19.59 8.89
CA THR A 50 -4.59 -20.98 8.45
C THR A 50 -4.39 -21.05 6.95
N VAL A 51 -3.54 -21.95 6.48
CA VAL A 51 -3.31 -22.16 5.04
C VAL A 51 -3.99 -23.46 4.59
N PHE A 52 -4.85 -23.34 3.59
CA PHE A 52 -5.47 -24.45 2.88
C PHE A 52 -4.69 -24.70 1.59
N GLU A 53 -3.85 -25.74 1.58
CA GLU A 53 -3.06 -26.13 0.42
C GLU A 53 -3.83 -27.14 -0.44
N ASN A 54 -3.46 -27.23 -1.73
CA ASN A 54 -3.99 -28.20 -2.68
C ASN A 54 -5.52 -28.16 -2.81
N ILE A 55 -6.09 -26.95 -2.84
CA ILE A 55 -7.51 -26.75 -3.19
C ILE A 55 -7.61 -26.26 -4.64
N HIS A 56 -8.78 -26.37 -5.24
CA HIS A 56 -9.05 -25.91 -6.60
C HIS A 56 -9.90 -24.66 -6.58
N TYR A 57 -9.48 -23.62 -7.29
CA TYR A 57 -10.32 -22.45 -7.55
C TYR A 57 -11.18 -22.71 -8.78
N LEU A 58 -12.50 -22.72 -8.60
CA LEU A 58 -13.47 -23.00 -9.69
C LEU A 58 -13.84 -21.73 -10.47
N GLY A 59 -13.54 -20.55 -9.92
CA GLY A 59 -13.84 -19.26 -10.52
C GLY A 59 -14.76 -18.40 -9.66
N CYS A 60 -15.34 -17.38 -10.28
CA CYS A 60 -16.28 -16.47 -9.64
C CYS A 60 -17.45 -16.11 -10.57
N SER A 61 -18.57 -15.71 -9.99
CA SER A 61 -19.74 -15.20 -10.70
C SER A 61 -20.31 -13.99 -9.97
N LYS A 62 -20.95 -13.07 -10.71
CA LYS A 62 -21.69 -11.96 -10.12
C LYS A 62 -22.84 -12.49 -9.25
N ILE A 63 -23.11 -11.80 -8.15
CA ILE A 63 -24.25 -11.99 -7.26
C ILE A 63 -24.85 -10.61 -6.97
N ASP A 64 -26.17 -10.50 -6.82
CA ASP A 64 -26.81 -9.20 -6.56
C ASP A 64 -26.85 -8.89 -5.06
N ASP A 65 -27.34 -9.82 -4.22
CA ASP A 65 -27.26 -9.71 -2.76
C ASP A 65 -26.11 -10.59 -2.24
N PRO A 66 -25.02 -10.00 -1.71
CA PRO A 66 -23.86 -10.75 -1.24
C PRO A 66 -24.16 -11.62 0.00
N SER A 67 -25.33 -11.52 0.63
CA SER A 67 -25.73 -12.35 1.77
C SER A 67 -26.71 -13.47 1.38
N ASN A 68 -27.06 -13.60 0.10
CA ASN A 68 -28.04 -14.58 -0.37
C ASN A 68 -27.46 -16.01 -0.46
N GLU A 69 -27.65 -16.78 0.60
CA GLU A 69 -27.18 -18.18 0.69
C GLU A 69 -27.70 -19.06 -0.47
N ALA A 70 -28.97 -18.95 -0.80
CA ALA A 70 -29.60 -19.80 -1.81
C ALA A 70 -29.01 -19.55 -3.21
N GLU A 71 -28.71 -18.30 -3.53
CA GLU A 71 -28.03 -17.93 -4.77
C GLU A 71 -26.57 -18.38 -4.77
N MET A 72 -25.84 -18.20 -3.66
CA MET A 72 -24.46 -18.71 -3.54
C MET A 72 -24.38 -20.24 -3.72
N LEU A 73 -25.33 -21.00 -3.19
CA LEU A 73 -25.41 -22.46 -3.40
C LEU A 73 -25.69 -22.82 -4.87
N ARG A 74 -26.55 -22.06 -5.57
CA ARG A 74 -26.81 -22.26 -7.00
C ARG A 74 -25.57 -21.97 -7.84
N LEU A 75 -24.87 -20.86 -7.58
CA LEU A 75 -23.62 -20.49 -8.26
C LEU A 75 -22.51 -21.51 -8.00
N MET A 76 -22.41 -22.01 -6.76
CA MET A 76 -21.48 -23.08 -6.40
C MET A 76 -21.73 -24.35 -7.20
N ARG A 77 -22.98 -24.81 -7.31
CA ARG A 77 -23.34 -25.98 -8.12
C ARG A 77 -22.99 -25.77 -9.59
N PHE A 78 -23.35 -24.61 -10.15
CA PHE A 78 -23.07 -24.27 -11.54
C PHE A 78 -21.58 -24.31 -11.86
N LEU A 79 -20.73 -23.67 -11.04
CA LEU A 79 -19.28 -23.65 -11.25
C LEU A 79 -18.62 -25.01 -11.04
N ASP A 80 -19.20 -25.86 -10.18
CA ASP A 80 -18.72 -27.23 -9.95
C ASP A 80 -19.05 -28.19 -11.10
N GLU A 81 -20.24 -28.04 -11.70
CA GLU A 81 -20.68 -28.81 -12.88
C GLU A 81 -19.93 -28.40 -14.15
N GLN A 82 -19.58 -27.11 -14.28
CA GLN A 82 -18.83 -26.56 -15.42
C GLN A 82 -17.31 -26.77 -15.33
N ARG A 83 -16.82 -27.54 -14.35
CA ARG A 83 -15.37 -27.74 -14.21
C ARG A 83 -14.80 -28.37 -15.49
N THR A 84 -13.77 -27.76 -16.04
CA THR A 84 -12.93 -28.37 -17.09
C THR A 84 -11.74 -29.07 -16.43
N SER A 85 -10.98 -29.88 -17.18
CA SER A 85 -9.75 -30.52 -16.69
C SER A 85 -8.64 -29.52 -16.32
N ALA A 86 -8.84 -28.22 -16.54
CA ALA A 86 -7.88 -27.14 -16.32
C ALA A 86 -8.12 -26.34 -15.01
N THR A 87 -8.76 -26.92 -13.99
CA THR A 87 -8.96 -26.23 -12.69
C THR A 87 -7.63 -25.83 -12.05
N VAL A 88 -7.51 -24.55 -11.66
CA VAL A 88 -6.28 -24.00 -11.07
C VAL A 88 -6.13 -24.51 -9.63
N THR A 89 -5.07 -25.28 -9.38
CA THR A 89 -4.67 -25.66 -8.03
C THR A 89 -4.03 -24.47 -7.32
N VAL A 90 -4.53 -24.14 -6.14
CA VAL A 90 -4.18 -22.95 -5.37
C VAL A 90 -3.94 -23.27 -3.90
N SER A 91 -3.33 -22.32 -3.20
CA SER A 91 -3.35 -22.25 -1.74
C SER A 91 -4.13 -21.01 -1.28
N LEU A 92 -4.93 -21.17 -0.25
CA LEU A 92 -5.73 -20.10 0.35
C LEU A 92 -5.29 -19.89 1.79
N ALA A 93 -4.67 -18.75 2.07
CA ALA A 93 -4.27 -18.37 3.42
C ALA A 93 -5.36 -17.48 4.05
N VAL A 94 -6.08 -18.02 5.03
CA VAL A 94 -7.12 -17.32 5.79
C VAL A 94 -6.51 -16.80 7.09
N PRO A 95 -6.45 -15.48 7.31
CA PRO A 95 -5.91 -14.90 8.54
C PRO A 95 -6.84 -15.22 9.72
N HIS A 96 -6.30 -15.24 10.94
CA HIS A 96 -7.12 -15.40 12.15
C HIS A 96 -7.73 -14.08 12.64
N SER A 97 -7.94 -13.09 11.77
CA SER A 97 -8.42 -11.76 12.16
C SER A 97 -9.28 -11.13 11.07
N ALA A 98 -10.34 -10.42 11.50
CA ALA A 98 -11.25 -9.68 10.63
C ALA A 98 -10.54 -8.57 9.84
N ARG A 99 -9.35 -8.18 10.32
CA ARG A 99 -8.49 -7.15 9.74
C ARG A 99 -7.45 -7.70 8.77
N GLY A 100 -7.37 -9.01 8.64
CA GLY A 100 -6.42 -9.64 7.76
C GLY A 100 -6.87 -9.61 6.30
N ILE A 101 -5.97 -10.08 5.44
CA ILE A 101 -6.24 -10.27 4.02
C ILE A 101 -6.12 -11.76 3.75
N VAL A 102 -7.16 -12.31 3.12
CA VAL A 102 -7.14 -13.69 2.64
C VAL A 102 -6.35 -13.70 1.35
N MET A 103 -5.28 -14.49 1.29
CA MET A 103 -4.38 -14.52 0.14
C MET A 103 -4.62 -15.78 -0.68
N LEU A 104 -4.91 -15.61 -1.96
CA LEU A 104 -4.98 -16.71 -2.93
C LEU A 104 -3.67 -16.76 -3.71
N ARG A 105 -2.99 -17.91 -3.68
CA ARG A 105 -1.71 -18.11 -4.38
C ARG A 105 -1.77 -19.30 -5.32
N ASP A 106 -1.03 -19.23 -6.41
CA ASP A 106 -0.83 -20.36 -7.31
C ASP A 106 0.10 -21.43 -6.70
N SER A 107 0.34 -22.50 -7.46
CA SER A 107 1.24 -23.60 -7.06
C SER A 107 2.73 -23.20 -6.98
N SER A 108 3.12 -22.07 -7.58
CA SER A 108 4.48 -21.53 -7.50
C SER A 108 4.69 -20.61 -6.28
N GLY A 109 3.60 -20.26 -5.58
CA GLY A 109 3.60 -19.32 -4.46
C GLY A 109 3.38 -17.85 -4.87
N GLY A 110 3.13 -17.58 -6.16
CA GLY A 110 2.75 -16.27 -6.67
C GLY A 110 1.34 -15.88 -6.22
N GLU A 111 1.13 -14.62 -5.89
CA GLU A 111 -0.21 -14.10 -5.55
C GLU A 111 -1.09 -14.02 -6.81
N LEU A 112 -2.25 -14.68 -6.76
CA LEU A 112 -3.28 -14.58 -7.80
C LEU A 112 -4.24 -13.44 -7.51
N THR A 113 -4.72 -13.38 -6.26
CA THR A 113 -5.61 -12.31 -5.79
C THR A 113 -5.68 -12.32 -4.27
N SER A 114 -6.32 -11.29 -3.71
CA SER A 114 -6.46 -11.12 -2.28
C SER A 114 -7.82 -10.55 -1.89
N PHE A 115 -8.35 -11.03 -0.77
CA PHE A 115 -9.66 -10.67 -0.26
C PHE A 115 -9.52 -10.10 1.16
N PRO A 116 -9.55 -8.77 1.34
CA PRO A 116 -9.69 -8.18 2.66
C PRO A 116 -10.88 -8.78 3.39
N VAL A 117 -10.67 -9.33 4.59
CA VAL A 117 -11.72 -10.07 5.32
C VAL A 117 -12.95 -9.20 5.55
N GLN A 118 -12.76 -7.91 5.84
CA GLN A 118 -13.82 -6.90 5.99
C GLN A 118 -14.73 -6.69 4.75
N ARG A 119 -14.31 -7.11 3.56
CA ARG A 119 -15.09 -7.01 2.32
C ARG A 119 -15.74 -8.34 1.92
N ILE A 120 -15.43 -9.42 2.64
CA ILE A 120 -16.14 -10.69 2.53
C ILE A 120 -17.43 -10.56 3.32
N ARG A 121 -18.57 -10.75 2.66
CA ARG A 121 -19.89 -10.51 3.27
C ARG A 121 -20.51 -11.78 3.81
N PHE A 122 -20.27 -12.89 3.14
CA PHE A 122 -20.89 -14.16 3.47
C PHE A 122 -20.01 -15.33 3.02
N CYS A 123 -20.14 -16.47 3.70
CA CYS A 123 -19.42 -17.70 3.37
C CYS A 123 -20.37 -18.88 3.43
N VAL A 124 -20.33 -19.74 2.43
CA VAL A 124 -21.24 -20.88 2.29
C VAL A 124 -20.45 -22.12 1.94
N ARG A 125 -20.86 -23.28 2.47
CA ARG A 125 -20.33 -24.59 2.04
C ARG A 125 -21.43 -25.39 1.38
N GLY A 126 -21.05 -26.27 0.45
CA GLY A 126 -22.00 -27.20 -0.13
C GLY A 126 -22.55 -28.17 0.92
N ARG A 127 -23.78 -28.64 0.69
CA ARG A 127 -24.48 -29.54 1.61
C ARG A 127 -23.79 -30.91 1.65
N LEU A 128 -23.79 -31.54 2.83
CA LEU A 128 -23.09 -32.81 3.04
C LEU A 128 -23.68 -33.98 2.25
N ASP A 129 -24.98 -33.90 1.95
CA ASP A 129 -25.76 -34.84 1.16
C ASP A 129 -25.70 -34.57 -0.35
N SER A 130 -24.95 -33.56 -0.81
CA SER A 130 -24.85 -33.19 -2.22
C SER A 130 -23.47 -33.48 -2.84
N ALA A 131 -23.39 -33.42 -4.17
CA ALA A 131 -22.12 -33.53 -4.91
C ALA A 131 -21.13 -32.38 -4.59
N GLN A 132 -21.65 -31.25 -4.08
CA GLN A 132 -20.88 -30.07 -3.69
C GLN A 132 -20.40 -30.12 -2.24
N LYS A 133 -20.51 -31.25 -1.51
CA LYS A 133 -20.00 -31.39 -0.13
C LYS A 133 -18.50 -31.05 0.04
N HIS A 134 -17.76 -31.02 -1.06
CA HIS A 134 -16.34 -30.66 -1.16
C HIS A 134 -16.10 -29.18 -1.45
N CYS A 135 -17.14 -28.38 -1.66
CA CYS A 135 -17.06 -27.01 -2.11
C CYS A 135 -17.38 -26.02 -0.99
N PHE A 136 -16.75 -24.86 -1.07
CA PHE A 136 -17.10 -23.68 -0.28
C PHE A 136 -16.95 -22.42 -1.13
N SER A 137 -17.63 -21.36 -0.74
CA SER A 137 -17.61 -20.09 -1.42
C SER A 137 -17.61 -18.92 -0.46
N ILE A 138 -17.11 -17.80 -0.94
CA ILE A 138 -17.16 -16.50 -0.27
C ILE A 138 -17.84 -15.51 -1.20
N SER A 139 -18.70 -14.65 -0.66
CA SER A 139 -19.16 -13.46 -1.36
C SER A 139 -18.27 -12.29 -0.99
N PHE A 140 -17.83 -11.54 -2.00
CA PHE A 140 -16.88 -10.45 -1.85
C PHE A 140 -17.38 -9.21 -2.57
N THR A 141 -17.24 -8.05 -1.93
CA THR A 141 -17.62 -6.76 -2.52
C THR A 141 -16.40 -6.03 -3.06
N HIS A 142 -16.40 -5.76 -4.35
CA HIS A 142 -15.45 -4.86 -5.02
C HIS A 142 -16.02 -3.45 -5.06
N TYR A 143 -15.18 -2.46 -4.77
CA TYR A 143 -15.50 -1.05 -4.98
C TYR A 143 -14.87 -0.61 -6.30
N GLY A 144 -15.71 -0.20 -7.25
CA GLY A 144 -15.29 0.39 -8.51
C GLY A 144 -14.79 1.82 -8.33
N THR A 145 -14.17 2.35 -9.38
CA THR A 145 -13.62 3.72 -9.41
C THR A 145 -14.69 4.80 -9.26
N ASP A 146 -15.94 4.47 -9.60
CA ASP A 146 -17.05 5.42 -9.67
C ASP A 146 -17.94 5.37 -8.40
N GLY A 147 -17.51 4.58 -7.39
CA GLY A 147 -18.29 4.31 -6.19
C GLY A 147 -19.29 3.15 -6.33
N GLU A 148 -19.40 2.55 -7.52
CA GLU A 148 -20.22 1.37 -7.74
C GLU A 148 -19.70 0.16 -6.93
N GLN A 149 -20.63 -0.55 -6.31
CA GLN A 149 -20.35 -1.79 -5.60
C GLN A 149 -20.73 -2.97 -6.50
N THR A 150 -19.77 -3.84 -6.75
CA THR A 150 -20.05 -5.11 -7.45
C THR A 150 -19.79 -6.27 -6.49
N HIS A 151 -20.72 -7.20 -6.43
CA HIS A 151 -20.59 -8.38 -5.58
C HIS A 151 -20.29 -9.61 -6.42
N GLN A 152 -19.33 -10.40 -5.96
CA GLN A 152 -18.90 -11.63 -6.61
C GLN A 152 -18.90 -12.79 -5.62
N CYS A 153 -19.35 -13.95 -6.07
CA CYS A 153 -19.25 -15.22 -5.36
C CYS A 153 -18.05 -15.99 -5.90
N HIS A 154 -17.02 -16.21 -5.09
CA HIS A 154 -15.82 -16.98 -5.41
C HIS A 154 -15.96 -18.41 -4.89
N VAL A 155 -15.73 -19.41 -5.73
CA VAL A 155 -15.99 -20.82 -5.40
C VAL A 155 -14.70 -21.64 -5.41
N PHE A 156 -14.52 -22.43 -4.37
CA PHE A 156 -13.38 -23.30 -4.14
C PHE A 156 -13.85 -24.74 -3.92
N ARG A 157 -13.05 -25.71 -4.35
CA ARG A 157 -13.26 -27.14 -4.10
C ARG A 157 -12.04 -27.76 -3.44
N SER A 158 -12.25 -28.51 -2.36
CA SER A 158 -11.19 -29.23 -1.65
C SER A 158 -11.29 -30.74 -1.89
N ALA A 159 -10.17 -31.46 -1.75
CA ALA A 159 -10.17 -32.92 -1.86
C ALA A 159 -11.08 -33.59 -0.81
N GLN A 160 -11.10 -33.05 0.42
CA GLN A 160 -11.88 -33.60 1.54
C GLN A 160 -13.05 -32.69 1.92
N PRO A 161 -14.25 -33.23 2.22
CA PRO A 161 -15.40 -32.42 2.66
C PRO A 161 -15.12 -31.63 3.94
N ASP A 162 -14.35 -32.21 4.86
CA ASP A 162 -13.98 -31.58 6.13
C ASP A 162 -13.16 -30.30 5.93
N THR A 163 -12.43 -30.19 4.83
CA THR A 163 -11.68 -28.96 4.51
C THR A 163 -12.60 -27.79 4.19
N ALA A 164 -13.73 -28.02 3.49
CA ALA A 164 -14.73 -26.98 3.26
C ALA A 164 -15.36 -26.50 4.57
N GLY A 165 -15.67 -27.43 5.49
CA GLY A 165 -16.14 -27.08 6.84
C GLY A 165 -15.11 -26.29 7.65
N ARG A 166 -13.83 -26.72 7.64
CA ARG A 166 -12.73 -26.01 8.31
C ARG A 166 -12.47 -24.63 7.71
N ALA A 167 -12.62 -24.46 6.39
CA ALA A 167 -12.49 -23.17 5.73
C ALA A 167 -13.57 -22.20 6.24
N LEU A 168 -14.84 -22.60 6.24
CA LEU A 168 -15.92 -21.80 6.82
C LEU A 168 -15.70 -21.49 8.29
N TYR A 169 -15.24 -22.47 9.08
CA TYR A 169 -14.89 -22.22 10.47
C TYR A 169 -13.76 -21.18 10.58
N CYS A 170 -12.73 -21.25 9.75
CA CYS A 170 -11.66 -20.25 9.74
C CYS A 170 -12.15 -18.86 9.32
N PHE A 171 -13.06 -18.76 8.36
CA PHE A 171 -13.69 -17.49 7.99
C PHE A 171 -14.58 -16.96 9.11
N SER A 172 -15.43 -17.80 9.70
CA SER A 172 -16.24 -17.48 10.87
C SER A 172 -15.37 -16.98 12.02
N GLN A 173 -14.25 -17.65 12.28
CA GLN A 173 -13.27 -17.20 13.28
C GLN A 173 -12.55 -15.93 12.86
N ALA A 174 -12.22 -15.75 11.58
CA ALA A 174 -11.67 -14.48 11.11
C ALA A 174 -12.67 -13.34 11.33
N PHE A 175 -13.94 -13.52 11.00
CA PHE A 175 -15.00 -12.52 11.22
C PHE A 175 -15.25 -12.26 12.71
N SER A 176 -15.27 -13.32 13.52
CA SER A 176 -15.60 -13.26 14.95
C SER A 176 -14.43 -12.84 15.83
N ASN A 177 -13.19 -13.11 15.38
CA ASN A 177 -11.97 -12.70 16.08
C ASN A 177 -11.69 -11.22 15.82
N SER A 178 -12.61 -10.43 16.38
CA SER A 178 -12.49 -9.03 16.75
C SER A 178 -11.78 -8.86 18.10
N GLY A 179 -11.16 -9.95 18.62
CA GLY A 179 -10.76 -10.14 20.01
C GLY A 179 -10.12 -8.91 20.68
N PRO A 180 -10.28 -8.78 22.01
CA PRO A 180 -9.81 -7.62 22.74
C PRO A 180 -8.33 -7.43 22.45
N ILE A 181 -7.93 -6.16 22.37
CA ILE A 181 -6.53 -5.77 22.33
C ILE A 181 -5.84 -6.55 23.46
N SER A 182 -5.05 -7.57 23.13
CA SER A 182 -3.97 -7.98 24.00
C SER A 182 -3.07 -6.76 24.02
N VAL A 183 -3.23 -5.97 25.07
CA VAL A 183 -2.41 -4.84 25.46
C VAL A 183 -1.07 -5.42 25.87
N ASP A 184 -0.34 -5.94 24.89
CA ASP A 184 1.08 -6.18 24.99
C ASP A 184 1.68 -5.29 23.91
N GLY A 185 2.30 -4.21 24.37
CA GLY A 185 2.47 -2.95 23.65
C GLY A 185 3.01 -3.09 22.24
N ASN A 186 2.14 -2.89 21.24
CA ASN A 186 2.47 -2.09 20.08
C ASN A 186 1.18 -1.76 19.32
N GLU A 187 0.87 -0.47 19.22
CA GLU A 187 0.05 0.08 18.14
C GLU A 187 0.46 -0.64 16.84
N LYS A 188 -0.42 -1.41 16.18
CA LYS A 188 -0.11 -1.99 14.87
C LYS A 188 -0.19 -0.90 13.81
N ARG A 189 0.79 -0.01 13.85
CA ARG A 189 1.17 0.94 12.81
C ARG A 189 1.52 0.15 11.56
N MET A 190 0.73 0.31 10.52
CA MET A 190 1.08 -0.20 9.19
C MET A 190 1.81 0.92 8.45
N GLU A 191 3.03 0.63 8.01
CA GLU A 191 3.84 1.55 7.23
C GLU A 191 3.61 1.30 5.73
N PHE A 192 3.30 2.36 5.02
CA PHE A 192 3.17 2.40 3.57
C PHE A 192 4.16 3.41 3.03
N LYS A 193 4.67 3.16 1.82
CA LYS A 193 5.58 4.11 1.16
C LYS A 193 5.01 4.53 -0.17
N PHE A 194 5.07 5.83 -0.43
CA PHE A 194 4.67 6.45 -1.67
C PHE A 194 5.82 7.25 -2.27
N GLU A 195 5.94 7.22 -3.59
CA GLU A 195 6.70 8.19 -4.37
C GLU A 195 5.69 9.10 -5.07
N ALA A 196 5.75 10.41 -4.83
CA ALA A 196 4.97 11.39 -5.56
C ALA A 196 5.85 12.05 -6.62
N TYR A 197 5.36 12.08 -7.86
CA TYR A 197 6.04 12.70 -8.99
C TYR A 197 5.25 13.92 -9.47
N LEU A 198 5.91 15.05 -9.65
CA LEU A 198 5.36 16.26 -10.24
C LEU A 198 5.97 16.51 -11.61
N GLU A 199 5.12 16.54 -12.63
CA GLU A 199 5.44 17.07 -13.94
C GLU A 199 4.73 18.40 -14.15
N ILE A 200 5.48 19.43 -14.53
CA ILE A 200 4.92 20.69 -15.01
C ILE A 200 5.16 20.73 -16.51
N ARG A 201 4.10 20.73 -17.31
CA ARG A 201 4.18 20.82 -18.77
C ARG A 201 3.71 22.19 -19.25
N GLU A 202 4.44 22.81 -20.16
CA GLU A 202 4.06 24.08 -20.78
C GLU A 202 3.44 23.86 -22.15
N ASN A 203 2.44 24.66 -22.50
CA ASN A 203 1.91 24.67 -23.85
C ASN A 203 2.83 25.46 -24.80
N GLU A 204 3.50 24.76 -25.70
CA GLU A 204 4.30 25.34 -26.79
C GLU A 204 3.50 25.48 -28.10
N GLY A 205 2.30 24.89 -28.18
CA GLY A 205 1.39 24.97 -29.32
C GLY A 205 0.45 26.18 -29.26
N SER A 206 -0.57 26.17 -30.12
CA SER A 206 -1.64 27.18 -30.08
C SER A 206 -2.70 26.82 -29.03
N HIS A 207 -3.68 27.69 -28.84
CA HIS A 207 -4.85 27.37 -28.02
C HIS A 207 -5.73 26.26 -28.64
N SER A 208 -5.83 26.21 -29.97
CA SER A 208 -6.64 25.22 -30.70
C SER A 208 -5.93 23.88 -30.90
N SER A 209 -4.60 23.86 -30.84
CA SER A 209 -3.77 22.66 -30.94
C SER A 209 -2.66 22.73 -29.89
N PRO A 210 -2.98 22.37 -28.63
CA PRO A 210 -2.02 22.48 -27.55
C PRO A 210 -0.93 21.41 -27.68
N HIS A 211 0.31 21.82 -27.42
CA HIS A 211 1.47 20.94 -27.38
C HIS A 211 2.16 21.04 -26.01
N TRP A 212 1.84 20.07 -25.14
CA TRP A 212 2.29 20.06 -23.75
C TRP A 212 3.68 19.44 -23.61
N VAL A 213 4.69 20.25 -23.28
CA VAL A 213 6.08 19.80 -23.15
C VAL A 213 6.54 19.93 -21.70
N LEU A 214 7.08 18.85 -21.13
CA LEU A 214 7.62 18.83 -19.76
C LEU A 214 8.71 19.88 -19.56
N CYS A 215 8.56 20.76 -18.57
CA CYS A 215 9.53 21.81 -18.27
C CYS A 215 10.92 21.22 -18.01
N PRO A 216 11.97 21.81 -18.58
CA PRO A 216 13.32 21.36 -18.33
C PRO A 216 13.77 21.77 -16.93
N GLN A 217 14.82 21.09 -16.46
CA GLN A 217 15.46 21.38 -15.18
C GLN A 217 16.95 21.63 -15.36
N GLN A 218 17.52 22.45 -14.49
CA GLN A 218 18.96 22.61 -14.33
C GLN A 218 19.28 22.70 -12.85
N SER A 219 20.20 21.86 -12.35
CA SER A 219 20.59 21.84 -10.93
C SER A 219 19.38 21.77 -9.97
N ASN A 220 18.44 20.85 -10.24
CA ASN A 220 17.19 20.67 -9.50
C ASN A 220 16.33 21.95 -9.41
N THR A 221 16.37 22.78 -10.46
CA THR A 221 15.57 24.00 -10.60
C THR A 221 14.82 23.93 -11.92
N LEU A 222 13.49 23.94 -11.83
CA LEU A 222 12.59 24.00 -12.97
C LEU A 222 12.79 25.31 -13.73
N LYS A 223 12.84 25.25 -15.05
CA LYS A 223 12.80 26.44 -15.90
C LYS A 223 11.39 26.60 -16.45
N LEU A 224 10.74 27.67 -16.04
CA LEU A 224 9.39 28.04 -16.45
C LEU A 224 9.46 29.31 -17.29
N ARG A 225 8.48 29.54 -18.15
CA ARG A 225 8.29 30.78 -18.91
C ARG A 225 7.05 31.50 -18.42
N ARG A 226 7.13 32.82 -18.32
CA ARG A 226 5.96 33.66 -18.03
C ARG A 226 4.92 33.57 -19.15
N ASP A 227 3.67 33.84 -18.80
CA ASP A 227 2.52 33.99 -19.70
C ASP A 227 2.27 32.78 -20.61
N ARG A 228 2.76 31.60 -20.18
CA ARG A 228 2.53 30.31 -20.83
C ARG A 228 1.58 29.47 -19.98
N PRO A 229 0.45 28.99 -20.55
CA PRO A 229 -0.39 27.99 -19.90
C PRO A 229 0.41 26.76 -19.52
N LYS A 230 0.14 26.25 -18.32
CA LYS A 230 0.83 25.08 -17.77
C LYS A 230 -0.19 24.01 -17.37
N ARG A 231 0.21 22.75 -17.48
CA ARG A 231 -0.51 21.60 -16.95
C ARG A 231 0.36 20.96 -15.89
N LEU A 232 -0.21 20.76 -14.70
CA LEU A 232 0.42 20.02 -13.62
C LEU A 232 -0.10 18.59 -13.65
N ILE A 233 0.82 17.64 -13.53
CA ILE A 233 0.51 16.22 -13.42
C ILE A 233 1.20 15.72 -12.15
N VAL A 234 0.40 15.25 -11.19
CA VAL A 234 0.89 14.57 -9.99
C VAL A 234 0.62 13.08 -10.14
N GLN A 235 1.66 12.26 -10.01
CA GLN A 235 1.55 10.81 -9.96
C GLN A 235 1.89 10.32 -8.56
N LEU A 236 0.96 9.64 -7.91
CA LEU A 236 1.16 9.00 -6.62
C LEU A 236 1.39 7.52 -6.85
N LYS A 237 2.61 7.04 -6.62
CA LYS A 237 2.99 5.65 -6.79
C LYS A 237 3.21 5.01 -5.43
N GLN A 238 2.40 4.01 -5.10
CA GLN A 238 2.66 3.19 -3.93
C GLN A 238 3.81 2.23 -4.21
N VAL A 239 4.85 2.28 -3.39
CA VAL A 239 6.06 1.44 -3.55
C VAL A 239 6.21 0.38 -2.46
N SER A 240 5.44 0.47 -1.37
CA SER A 240 5.48 -0.51 -0.29
C SER A 240 4.15 -0.57 0.48
N GLY A 241 3.94 -1.69 1.16
CA GLY A 241 2.73 -2.00 1.91
C GLY A 241 1.63 -2.65 1.05
N PRO A 242 0.57 -3.17 1.67
CA PRO A 242 -0.61 -3.67 0.96
C PRO A 242 -1.25 -2.57 0.09
N PRO A 243 -1.83 -2.90 -1.08
CA PRO A 243 -2.42 -1.90 -1.96
C PRO A 243 -3.46 -1.03 -1.24
N LEU A 244 -3.28 0.28 -1.34
CA LEU A 244 -4.21 1.29 -0.85
C LEU A 244 -5.04 1.83 -2.02
N THR A 245 -6.30 2.13 -1.76
CA THR A 245 -7.22 2.57 -2.81
C THR A 245 -7.35 4.09 -2.75
N VAL A 246 -6.73 4.79 -3.71
CA VAL A 246 -7.02 6.21 -3.91
C VAL A 246 -8.37 6.34 -4.60
N THR A 247 -9.37 6.81 -3.86
CA THR A 247 -10.76 6.91 -4.36
C THR A 247 -10.94 8.15 -5.21
N LYS A 248 -10.47 9.30 -4.75
CA LYS A 248 -10.48 10.56 -5.48
C LYS A 248 -9.44 11.53 -4.96
N CYS A 249 -9.03 12.46 -5.83
CA CYS A 249 -8.41 13.71 -5.45
C CYS A 249 -9.49 14.80 -5.40
N PHE A 250 -9.66 15.46 -4.26
CA PHE A 250 -10.64 16.56 -4.14
C PHE A 250 -9.99 17.94 -4.16
N GLY A 251 -8.67 18.01 -4.25
CA GLY A 251 -7.97 19.27 -4.47
C GLY A 251 -6.56 19.10 -4.99
N MET A 252 -6.24 19.79 -6.08
CA MET A 252 -4.86 20.04 -6.47
C MET A 252 -4.58 21.53 -6.29
N LEU A 253 -3.62 21.89 -5.44
CA LEU A 253 -3.34 23.26 -5.07
C LEU A 253 -1.93 23.67 -5.48
N LEU A 254 -1.74 24.95 -5.78
CA LEU A 254 -0.47 25.57 -6.13
C LEU A 254 -0.27 26.85 -5.32
N ALA A 255 0.98 27.15 -4.96
CA ALA A 255 1.36 28.47 -4.49
C ALA A 255 2.85 28.74 -4.67
N ALA A 256 3.19 30.03 -4.66
CA ALA A 256 4.57 30.50 -4.56
C ALA A 256 5.07 30.35 -3.12
N GLY A 257 6.26 29.77 -2.95
CA GLY A 257 6.92 29.59 -1.68
C GLY A 257 7.11 28.12 -1.27
N ARG A 258 7.50 27.94 -0.01
CA ARG A 258 7.77 26.67 0.67
C ARG A 258 7.35 26.80 2.14
N ASN A 259 7.03 25.70 2.80
CA ASN A 259 6.50 25.70 4.18
C ASN A 259 5.25 26.60 4.36
N LEU A 260 4.37 26.59 3.35
CA LEU A 260 3.18 27.43 3.32
C LEU A 260 2.09 26.91 4.24
N ARG A 261 1.23 27.81 4.74
CA ARG A 261 0.01 27.42 5.45
C ARG A 261 -1.02 26.94 4.43
N HIS A 262 -2.00 26.17 4.91
CA HIS A 262 -3.08 25.66 4.06
C HIS A 262 -3.85 26.80 3.36
N SER A 263 -4.05 27.92 4.05
CA SER A 263 -4.73 29.13 3.54
C SER A 263 -3.99 29.86 2.43
N ASP A 264 -2.68 29.61 2.28
CA ASP A 264 -1.82 30.35 1.35
C ASP A 264 -1.75 29.66 -0.02
N MET A 265 -2.44 28.52 -0.17
CA MET A 265 -2.45 27.71 -1.38
C MET A 265 -3.76 27.90 -2.16
N GLN A 266 -3.64 28.05 -3.48
CA GLN A 266 -4.80 28.21 -4.36
C GLN A 266 -5.17 26.89 -5.02
N LEU A 267 -6.46 26.53 -4.97
CA LEU A 267 -7.02 25.40 -5.70
C LEU A 267 -6.96 25.64 -7.21
N LEU A 268 -6.43 24.67 -7.95
CA LEU A 268 -6.40 24.63 -9.40
C LEU A 268 -7.65 23.95 -9.98
N GLU A 269 -7.96 24.25 -11.23
CA GLU A 269 -9.00 23.56 -12.00
C GLU A 269 -8.53 22.15 -12.37
N LEU A 270 -9.10 21.15 -11.70
CA LEU A 270 -8.82 19.75 -11.96
C LEU A 270 -9.38 19.34 -13.33
N GLU A 271 -8.54 18.79 -14.19
CA GLU A 271 -8.91 18.36 -15.55
C GLU A 271 -9.30 16.88 -15.57
N SER A 272 -8.52 16.03 -14.91
CA SER A 272 -8.79 14.60 -14.80
C SER A 272 -8.03 13.97 -13.65
N MET A 273 -8.51 12.83 -13.19
CA MET A 273 -7.83 12.00 -12.21
C MET A 273 -8.22 10.54 -12.41
N GLY A 274 -7.36 9.62 -12.02
CA GLY A 274 -7.67 8.20 -12.11
C GLY A 274 -6.46 7.30 -11.96
N PRO A 275 -6.68 5.97 -12.00
CA PRO A 275 -5.58 5.02 -12.01
C PRO A 275 -4.70 5.21 -13.25
N GLY A 276 -3.39 5.10 -13.06
CA GLY A 276 -2.42 5.06 -14.15
C GLY A 276 -2.38 3.69 -14.82
N ALA A 277 -1.49 3.54 -15.80
CA ALA A 277 -1.30 2.26 -16.51
C ALA A 277 -0.85 1.11 -15.57
N ASN A 278 -0.20 1.45 -14.46
CA ASN A 278 0.13 0.51 -13.39
C ASN A 278 -0.89 0.70 -12.24
N PRO A 279 -1.53 -0.36 -11.72
CA PRO A 279 -2.50 -0.27 -10.62
C PRO A 279 -1.96 0.36 -9.33
N SER A 280 -0.63 0.39 -9.15
CA SER A 280 0.02 1.06 -8.01
C SER A 280 0.18 2.57 -8.18
N VAL A 281 -0.22 3.13 -9.33
CA VAL A 281 -0.05 4.54 -9.69
C VAL A 281 -1.41 5.20 -9.82
N TYR A 282 -1.60 6.35 -9.17
CA TYR A 282 -2.75 7.23 -9.37
C TYR A 282 -2.28 8.56 -9.97
N VAL A 283 -2.95 9.04 -11.00
CA VAL A 283 -2.57 10.23 -11.78
C VAL A 283 -3.62 11.31 -11.60
N ILE A 284 -3.17 12.54 -11.38
CA ILE A 284 -4.00 13.73 -11.13
C ILE A 284 -3.50 14.84 -12.06
N ASN A 285 -4.38 15.41 -12.88
CA ASN A 285 -4.08 16.47 -13.84
C ASN A 285 -4.88 17.74 -13.51
N ALA A 286 -4.23 18.90 -13.51
CA ALA A 286 -4.91 20.20 -13.42
C ALA A 286 -4.24 21.23 -14.31
N ILE A 287 -5.02 22.27 -14.64
CA ILE A 287 -4.56 23.41 -15.41
C ILE A 287 -4.06 24.49 -14.46
N TRP A 288 -2.89 25.05 -14.80
CA TRP A 288 -2.37 26.28 -14.23
C TRP A 288 -2.47 27.38 -15.28
N ASP A 289 -3.43 28.27 -15.06
CA ASP A 289 -3.65 29.47 -15.86
C ASP A 289 -2.74 30.62 -15.37
N PRO A 290 -1.82 31.14 -16.21
CA PRO A 290 -0.92 32.23 -15.83
C PRO A 290 -1.65 33.58 -15.66
N ARG A 291 -2.93 33.69 -16.05
CA ARG A 291 -3.73 34.92 -15.91
C ARG A 291 -4.28 35.11 -14.49
N VAL A 292 -4.20 34.09 -13.64
CA VAL A 292 -4.71 34.17 -12.27
C VAL A 292 -3.69 34.89 -11.40
N HIS A 293 -4.04 36.09 -10.93
CA HIS A 293 -3.15 37.00 -10.20
C HIS A 293 -2.45 36.43 -8.97
N ILE A 294 -3.07 35.47 -8.28
CA ILE A 294 -2.43 34.82 -7.12
C ILE A 294 -1.14 34.06 -7.49
N PHE A 295 -0.97 33.74 -8.78
CA PHE A 295 0.24 33.11 -9.31
C PHE A 295 1.24 34.09 -9.92
N ASP A 296 1.05 35.41 -9.77
CA ASP A 296 1.92 36.43 -10.38
C ASP A 296 3.40 36.26 -9.98
N VAL A 297 3.67 35.83 -8.74
CA VAL A 297 5.04 35.53 -8.29
C VAL A 297 5.68 34.40 -9.10
N LEU A 298 4.89 33.39 -9.48
CA LEU A 298 5.34 32.26 -10.33
C LEU A 298 5.24 32.57 -11.83
N ASN A 299 4.73 33.76 -12.18
CA ASN A 299 4.58 34.24 -13.56
C ASN A 299 5.47 35.47 -13.85
N THR A 300 6.22 35.97 -12.88
CA THR A 300 7.13 37.11 -13.03
C THR A 300 8.55 36.63 -13.26
N GLU A 301 9.23 37.21 -14.26
CA GLU A 301 10.62 36.91 -14.57
C GLU A 301 11.52 37.02 -13.33
N THR A 302 12.26 35.97 -13.09
CA THR A 302 13.14 35.87 -11.92
C THR A 302 14.48 36.53 -12.23
N PRO A 303 14.98 37.46 -11.39
CA PRO A 303 16.28 38.10 -11.59
C PRO A 303 17.42 37.09 -11.82
N ARG A 304 18.47 37.54 -12.51
CA ARG A 304 19.66 36.72 -12.75
C ARG A 304 20.19 36.17 -11.42
N ASP A 305 20.58 34.90 -11.41
CA ASP A 305 21.10 34.14 -10.27
C ASP A 305 20.18 33.98 -9.05
N SER A 306 18.93 34.40 -9.16
CA SER A 306 17.88 34.14 -8.15
C SER A 306 16.95 33.00 -8.57
N ARG A 307 16.10 32.56 -7.63
CA ARG A 307 15.10 31.49 -7.83
C ARG A 307 13.89 31.74 -6.96
N VAL A 308 12.74 31.25 -7.40
CA VAL A 308 11.52 31.17 -6.60
C VAL A 308 11.31 29.73 -6.14
N PHE A 309 10.51 29.55 -5.10
CA PHE A 309 10.02 28.24 -4.71
C PHE A 309 8.55 28.14 -5.13
N LEU A 310 8.11 26.93 -5.46
CA LEU A 310 6.70 26.62 -5.65
C LEU A 310 6.36 25.37 -4.85
N THR A 311 5.13 25.32 -4.38
CA THR A 311 4.58 24.18 -3.65
C THR A 311 3.33 23.71 -4.36
N VAL A 312 3.27 22.42 -4.68
CA VAL A 312 2.08 21.74 -5.17
C VAL A 312 1.57 20.80 -4.10
N ALA A 313 0.27 20.82 -3.84
CA ALA A 313 -0.38 19.88 -2.92
C ALA A 313 -1.47 19.10 -3.63
N ALA A 314 -1.54 17.79 -3.38
CA ALA A 314 -2.63 16.93 -3.83
C ALA A 314 -3.34 16.34 -2.60
N ASP A 315 -4.63 16.69 -2.47
CA ASP A 315 -5.50 16.22 -1.41
C ASP A 315 -6.30 15.02 -1.88
N VAL A 316 -5.94 13.85 -1.37
CA VAL A 316 -6.52 12.58 -1.81
C VAL A 316 -7.24 11.87 -0.69
N ILE A 317 -8.30 11.16 -1.04
CA ILE A 317 -9.01 10.27 -0.12
C ILE A 317 -8.52 8.85 -0.40
N ILE A 318 -7.80 8.31 0.58
CA ILE A 318 -7.44 6.89 0.58
C ILE A 318 -8.52 6.15 1.37
N ALA A 319 -9.15 5.15 0.74
CA ALA A 319 -10.30 4.44 1.32
C ALA A 319 -10.00 3.89 2.72
N GLU A 320 -8.78 3.41 2.93
CA GLU A 320 -8.34 2.81 4.19
C GLU A 320 -7.89 3.85 5.24
N ALA A 321 -7.69 5.11 4.85
CA ALA A 321 -7.16 6.14 5.74
C ALA A 321 -8.24 6.87 6.54
N GLY A 322 -9.50 6.92 6.09
CA GLY A 322 -10.61 7.56 6.80
C GLY A 322 -10.63 9.09 6.76
N GLU A 323 -9.47 9.76 6.71
CA GLU A 323 -9.34 11.21 6.47
C GLU A 323 -8.57 11.52 5.18
N PRO A 324 -8.77 12.72 4.60
CA PRO A 324 -7.92 13.26 3.55
C PRO A 324 -6.42 13.23 3.86
N ILE A 325 -5.63 12.78 2.90
CA ILE A 325 -4.17 12.83 2.97
C ILE A 325 -3.65 13.83 1.93
N ARG A 326 -2.81 14.76 2.37
CA ARG A 326 -2.17 15.77 1.52
C ARG A 326 -0.74 15.39 1.16
N PHE A 327 -0.47 15.14 -0.11
CA PHE A 327 0.89 14.99 -0.64
C PHE A 327 1.41 16.36 -1.08
N ARG A 328 2.58 16.80 -0.59
CA ARG A 328 3.11 18.16 -0.82
C ARG A 328 4.50 18.15 -1.45
N ILE A 329 4.59 18.53 -2.73
CA ILE A 329 5.84 18.58 -3.48
C ILE A 329 6.33 20.02 -3.55
N GLU A 330 7.54 20.27 -3.06
CA GLU A 330 8.21 21.58 -3.13
C GLU A 330 9.30 21.56 -4.19
N ALA A 331 9.33 22.55 -5.07
CA ALA A 331 10.33 22.65 -6.13
C ALA A 331 10.91 24.05 -6.22
N LYS A 332 12.17 24.14 -6.67
CA LYS A 332 12.79 25.41 -7.08
C LYS A 332 12.41 25.68 -8.52
N ALA A 333 12.12 26.93 -8.83
CA ALA A 333 11.91 27.36 -10.20
C ALA A 333 12.63 28.67 -10.50
N ARG A 334 12.93 28.88 -11.78
CA ARG A 334 13.27 30.18 -12.35
C ARG A 334 12.31 30.45 -13.49
N VAL A 335 11.70 31.63 -13.44
CA VAL A 335 10.79 32.10 -14.48
C VAL A 335 11.59 32.95 -15.46
N PHE A 336 11.53 32.57 -16.72
CA PHE A 336 12.19 33.24 -17.84
C PHE A 336 11.16 34.01 -18.66
N HIS A 337 11.66 34.83 -19.58
CA HIS A 337 10.86 35.50 -20.59
C HIS A 337 10.00 34.49 -21.37
N ARG A 338 8.82 34.93 -21.84
CA ARG A 338 7.82 34.09 -22.52
C ARG A 338 8.37 33.27 -23.69
N ASP A 339 9.38 33.83 -24.36
CA ASP A 339 9.98 33.29 -25.60
C ASP A 339 11.39 32.72 -25.41
N GLU A 340 11.82 32.54 -24.15
CA GLU A 340 13.09 31.90 -23.84
C GLU A 340 13.17 30.49 -24.46
N ARG A 341 14.34 30.14 -25.01
CA ARG A 341 14.59 28.86 -25.65
C ARG A 341 15.52 27.98 -24.81
N PHE A 342 15.05 26.78 -24.48
CA PHE A 342 15.82 25.81 -23.70
C PHE A 342 16.41 24.73 -24.61
N TYR A 343 17.74 24.71 -24.74
CA TYR A 343 18.45 23.72 -25.54
C TYR A 343 19.10 22.65 -24.65
N LYS A 344 18.92 21.38 -25.00
CA LYS A 344 19.64 20.23 -24.40
C LYS A 344 19.60 20.14 -22.87
N LEU A 345 18.48 20.55 -22.26
CA LEU A 345 18.28 20.41 -20.81
C LEU A 345 17.46 19.16 -20.49
N PRO A 346 17.74 18.48 -19.36
CA PRO A 346 16.97 17.31 -18.93
C PRO A 346 15.53 17.71 -18.60
N ARG A 347 14.58 16.87 -18.99
CA ARG A 347 13.16 17.00 -18.70
C ARG A 347 12.74 15.79 -17.87
N VAL A 348 12.76 15.95 -16.55
CA VAL A 348 12.49 14.89 -15.58
C VAL A 348 11.43 15.40 -14.61
N ALA A 349 10.59 14.52 -14.09
CA ALA A 349 9.64 14.86 -13.03
C ALA A 349 10.38 15.18 -11.72
N VAL A 350 9.84 16.08 -10.90
CA VAL A 350 10.29 16.27 -9.52
C VAL A 350 9.74 15.11 -8.69
N ARG A 351 10.57 14.48 -7.85
CA ARG A 351 10.19 13.31 -7.05
C ARG A 351 10.32 13.61 -5.56
N GLU A 352 9.30 13.24 -4.78
CA GLU A 352 9.32 13.27 -3.32
C GLU A 352 8.85 11.93 -2.73
N GLY A 353 9.52 11.49 -1.66
CA GLY A 353 9.23 10.23 -0.98
C GLY A 353 8.42 10.45 0.31
N TYR A 354 7.42 9.61 0.53
CA TYR A 354 6.52 9.70 1.68
C TYR A 354 6.41 8.37 2.39
N SER A 355 6.38 8.43 3.72
CA SER A 355 5.98 7.32 4.57
C SER A 355 4.64 7.66 5.20
N LEU A 356 3.63 6.82 4.96
CA LEU A 356 2.31 6.93 5.56
C LEU A 356 2.20 5.83 6.61
N THR A 357 1.95 6.24 7.85
CA THR A 357 1.65 5.30 8.93
C THR A 357 0.16 5.37 9.23
N LEU A 358 -0.53 4.25 9.04
CA LEU A 358 -1.93 4.14 9.45
C LEU A 358 -2.01 3.41 10.79
N GLU A 359 -2.53 4.12 11.79
CA GLU A 359 -3.00 3.55 13.04
C GLU A 359 -4.46 3.16 12.89
N VAL A 360 -4.77 1.92 13.26
CA VAL A 360 -6.11 1.40 13.08
C VAL A 360 -6.78 1.26 14.43
N CYS A 361 -7.72 2.16 14.72
CA CYS A 361 -8.59 2.11 15.89
C CYS A 361 -9.88 1.34 15.57
N PHE A 362 -10.33 0.48 16.48
CA PHE A 362 -11.61 -0.24 16.35
C PHE A 362 -12.60 0.33 17.35
N HIS A 363 -13.82 0.61 16.88
CA HIS A 363 -14.97 0.65 17.77
C HIS A 363 -16.08 -0.25 17.25
N GLN A 364 -16.66 -0.95 18.21
CA GLN A 364 -17.79 -1.87 18.12
C GLN A 364 -19.07 -1.04 18.08
N ALA A 365 -20.02 -1.38 17.21
CA ALA A 365 -21.43 -1.09 17.47
C ALA A 365 -22.24 -2.29 16.99
N MET A 366 -22.86 -2.97 17.96
CA MET A 366 -23.98 -3.86 17.72
C MET A 366 -25.29 -3.08 17.91
N ASP A 367 -26.26 -3.46 17.09
CA ASP A 367 -27.71 -3.24 17.17
C ASP A 367 -28.32 -1.89 16.73
N GLU A 368 -29.56 -2.06 16.27
CA GLU A 368 -30.37 -1.27 15.36
C GLU A 368 -30.71 0.18 15.80
N LEU A 369 -31.05 0.97 14.78
CA LEU A 369 -31.78 2.26 14.79
C LEU A 369 -31.03 3.56 15.20
N LEU A 370 -31.13 4.51 14.27
CA LEU A 370 -30.98 5.97 14.36
C LEU A 370 -29.55 6.56 14.28
N PHE A 371 -29.44 7.51 13.34
CA PHE A 371 -28.31 8.39 13.08
C PHE A 371 -27.68 8.99 14.34
N LEU A 372 -26.34 9.11 14.36
CA LEU A 372 -25.63 10.35 14.69
C LEU A 372 -24.16 10.28 14.22
N SER A 373 -23.80 11.24 13.39
CA SER A 373 -22.43 11.69 13.13
C SER A 373 -21.63 11.78 14.43
N THR A 374 -20.37 11.32 14.46
CA THR A 374 -19.27 12.12 15.01
C THR A 374 -17.87 11.54 14.73
N ASN A 375 -16.98 12.47 14.36
CA ASN A 375 -15.53 12.41 14.19
C ASN A 375 -14.76 11.39 15.04
N VAL A 376 -13.90 10.63 14.37
CA VAL A 376 -12.74 9.95 14.97
C VAL A 376 -11.51 10.77 14.59
N ARG A 377 -10.73 11.23 15.57
CA ARG A 377 -9.39 11.78 15.31
C ARG A 377 -8.47 10.64 14.93
N GLN A 378 -8.10 10.56 13.66
CA GLN A 378 -6.97 9.74 13.23
C GLN A 378 -5.71 10.62 13.22
N THR A 379 -4.66 10.18 13.89
CA THR A 379 -3.39 10.91 13.88
C THR A 379 -2.56 10.43 12.71
N PHE A 380 -2.46 11.24 11.65
CA PHE A 380 -1.65 10.92 10.48
C PHE A 380 -0.28 11.55 10.62
N HIS A 381 0.75 10.71 10.59
CA HIS A 381 2.12 11.16 10.38
C HIS A 381 2.53 10.79 8.95
N LEU A 382 2.43 11.79 8.07
CA LEU A 382 3.07 11.77 6.76
C LEU A 382 4.47 12.38 6.94
N GLU A 383 5.49 11.54 6.97
CA GLU A 383 6.87 12.01 7.05
C GLU A 383 7.48 12.05 5.64
N VAL A 384 7.94 13.24 5.24
CA VAL A 384 8.68 13.42 3.99
C VAL A 384 10.10 12.90 4.21
N ARG A 385 10.49 11.87 3.46
CA ARG A 385 11.90 11.48 3.39
C ARG A 385 12.55 12.19 2.22
N ARG A 386 13.39 13.17 2.53
CA ARG A 386 14.41 13.64 1.60
C ARG A 386 15.55 12.63 1.67
N ASP A 387 15.83 11.92 0.58
CA ASP A 387 17.10 11.21 0.47
C ASP A 387 18.24 12.25 0.64
N PRO A 388 19.30 11.93 1.41
CA PRO A 388 20.41 12.85 1.66
C PRO A 388 21.15 13.29 0.39
#